data_AF-E9Q5G7-F1
#
_entry.id   AF-E9Q5G7-F1
#
_cell.length_a   1.000
_cell.length_b   1.000
_cell.length_c   1.000
_cell.angle_alpha   90.00
_cell.angle_beta   90.00
_cell.angle_gamma   90.00
#
_symmetry.space_group_name_H-M   'P 1'
#
loop_
_entity.id
_entity.type
_entity.pdbx_description
1 polymer ?
#
loop_
_entity_poly.entity_id
_entity_poly.type
_entity_poly.pdbx_seq_one_letter_code
_entity_poly.pdbx_strand_id
1 'polypeptide(L)'
;MVICLHCPDQDDSLEEVTEECYSPPTLQNLAIQSLLRDEALAISALTDLPQSLFPVIFEEAFTDGYIGILKAMIPVWPFPYLSLGKQINNCNLETLKAMLEGLDILLAQKVQTSRCKLRVINWREDDLKIWAGSHEGEGLPDFRTEKQPIENSAGCEVKKELKVTTEVLRMKGRLDESTTYLLQWAQQRKDSIHLFCRKLLIEGLTKASVIEIFKTVHADCIQELILRCICIEELAFLNPYLKLMKSLFTLTLDHIIGTFSLGDSEKLDEETIFSLISQLPTLHCLQKLYVNDVPFIKGNLKEYLRCLKKPLETLCISNCDLSQSDLDCLPYCLNICELKHLHISDIYLCDLLLEPLGFLLERVGDTLKTLELDSCCIVDFQFSALLPALSQCSHLREVTFYDNDVSLPFLKQLLHHTALLSQLIYECYPAPLECYDDSGVILTHRLESFCPELLDILRAKRQLHSVSFQTTKCSKCGGCYIYDRHTQCCRFVELL
;
A
#
# COMPACT_ATOMS: atom_id res chain seq x y z
N MET A 1 30.45 -0.93 5.28
CA MET A 1 29.67 -2.10 4.84
C MET A 1 29.82 -3.18 5.88
N VAL A 2 28.74 -3.52 6.58
CA VAL A 2 28.72 -4.56 7.62
C VAL A 2 28.53 -5.92 6.95
N ILE A 3 29.39 -6.88 7.24
CA ILE A 3 29.25 -8.28 6.77
C ILE A 3 28.92 -9.14 7.98
N CYS A 4 27.86 -9.95 7.88
CA CYS A 4 27.49 -10.87 8.96
C CYS A 4 28.41 -12.10 8.98
N LEU A 5 28.48 -12.77 10.13
CA LEU A 5 29.23 -14.01 10.30
C LEU A 5 28.65 -15.19 9.48
N HIS A 6 27.45 -15.05 8.91
CA HIS A 6 26.80 -16.05 8.05
C HIS A 6 27.11 -15.87 6.56
N CYS A 7 27.75 -14.78 6.15
CA CYS A 7 28.23 -14.60 4.78
C CYS A 7 29.78 -14.57 4.66
N PRO A 8 30.53 -15.51 5.28
CA PRO A 8 31.89 -15.79 4.82
C PRO A 8 31.79 -16.35 3.39
N ASP A 9 32.75 -16.05 2.53
CA ASP A 9 32.71 -16.43 1.11
C ASP A 9 32.51 -17.95 0.92
N GLN A 10 31.26 -18.42 0.72
CA GLN A 10 30.86 -19.69 0.09
C GLN A 10 29.33 -19.85 -0.01
N ASP A 11 28.89 -20.29 -1.19
CA ASP A 11 27.54 -20.71 -1.62
C ASP A 11 26.87 -21.71 -0.67
N ASP A 12 25.57 -21.58 -0.40
CA ASP A 12 24.51 -22.25 -1.19
C ASP A 12 23.11 -22.08 -0.53
N SER A 13 22.13 -21.90 -1.41
CA SER A 13 20.69 -21.76 -1.18
C SER A 13 20.01 -23.01 -0.62
N LEU A 14 19.00 -22.85 0.24
CA LEU A 14 18.00 -23.89 0.52
C LEU A 14 16.59 -23.30 0.59
N GLU A 15 15.76 -23.63 -0.40
CA GLU A 15 14.29 -23.53 -0.31
C GLU A 15 13.74 -24.83 0.31
N GLU A 16 13.00 -24.69 1.41
CA GLU A 16 12.17 -25.77 1.99
C GLU A 16 10.86 -25.90 1.22
N VAL A 17 10.57 -27.12 0.75
CA VAL A 17 9.26 -27.53 0.25
C VAL A 17 8.43 -28.03 1.43
N THR A 18 7.36 -27.33 1.76
CA THR A 18 6.32 -27.80 2.69
C THR A 18 5.36 -28.77 1.98
N GLU A 19 5.31 -30.02 2.44
CA GLU A 19 4.24 -30.97 2.10
C GLU A 19 2.94 -30.58 2.83
N GLU A 20 1.94 -30.09 2.09
CA GLU A 20 0.59 -29.88 2.64
C GLU A 20 -0.18 -31.21 2.76
N CYS A 21 -0.71 -31.47 3.96
CA CYS A 21 -1.52 -32.64 4.29
C CYS A 21 -2.92 -32.52 3.66
N TYR A 22 -3.20 -33.29 2.61
CA TYR A 22 -4.51 -33.35 1.96
C TYR A 22 -5.59 -33.92 2.90
N SER A 23 -6.57 -33.09 3.29
CA SER A 23 -7.81 -33.55 3.92
C SER A 23 -8.79 -34.07 2.85
N PRO A 24 -9.53 -35.18 3.08
CA PRO A 24 -10.46 -35.71 2.09
C PRO A 24 -11.59 -34.69 1.79
N PRO A 25 -12.01 -34.54 0.52
CA PRO A 25 -13.05 -33.59 0.14
C PRO A 25 -14.39 -33.93 0.79
N THR A 26 -15.16 -32.90 1.16
CA THR A 26 -16.51 -33.08 1.73
C THR A 26 -17.48 -33.64 0.67
N LEU A 27 -18.59 -34.27 1.11
CA LEU A 27 -19.64 -34.71 0.19
C LEU A 27 -20.19 -33.57 -0.67
N GLN A 28 -20.26 -32.36 -0.10
CA GLN A 28 -20.67 -31.17 -0.84
C GLN A 28 -19.65 -30.83 -1.95
N ASN A 29 -18.35 -30.85 -1.66
CA ASN A 29 -17.31 -30.61 -2.67
C ASN A 29 -17.36 -31.68 -3.76
N LEU A 30 -17.49 -32.96 -3.39
CA LEU A 30 -17.61 -34.06 -4.36
C LEU A 30 -18.86 -33.91 -5.24
N ALA A 31 -19.99 -33.51 -4.66
CA ALA A 31 -21.22 -33.29 -5.42
C ALA A 31 -21.10 -32.10 -6.38
N ILE A 32 -20.46 -31.00 -5.95
CA ILE A 32 -20.18 -29.83 -6.80
C ILE A 32 -19.22 -30.23 -7.93
N GLN A 33 -18.11 -30.90 -7.63
CA GLN A 33 -17.18 -31.38 -8.65
C GLN A 33 -17.85 -32.33 -9.65
N SER A 34 -18.70 -33.24 -9.16
CA SER A 34 -19.46 -34.14 -10.04
C SER A 34 -20.45 -33.39 -10.91
N LEU A 35 -21.08 -32.33 -10.40
CA LEU A 35 -22.01 -31.48 -11.16
C LEU A 35 -21.27 -30.69 -12.23
N LEU A 36 -20.15 -30.05 -11.87
CA LEU A 36 -19.37 -29.19 -12.77
C LEU A 36 -18.73 -29.96 -13.94
N ARG A 37 -18.52 -31.28 -13.79
CA ARG A 37 -18.04 -32.15 -14.89
C ARG A 37 -19.02 -32.29 -16.05
N ASP A 38 -20.32 -32.10 -15.81
CA ASP A 38 -21.34 -32.08 -16.85
C ASP A 38 -21.87 -30.65 -17.01
N GLU A 39 -21.29 -29.91 -17.95
CA GLU A 39 -21.61 -28.51 -18.19
C GLU A 39 -23.12 -28.28 -18.46
N ALA A 40 -23.76 -29.17 -19.23
CA ALA A 40 -25.17 -29.03 -19.56
C ALA A 40 -26.06 -29.24 -18.33
N LEU A 41 -25.74 -30.24 -17.50
CA LEU A 41 -26.43 -30.45 -16.23
C LEU A 41 -26.19 -29.30 -15.25
N ALA A 42 -24.94 -28.85 -15.10
CA ALA A 42 -24.59 -27.73 -14.24
C ALA A 42 -25.37 -26.46 -14.62
N ILE A 43 -25.39 -26.09 -15.90
CA ILE A 43 -26.11 -24.92 -16.41
C ILE A 43 -27.62 -25.06 -16.19
N SER A 44 -28.20 -26.22 -16.47
CA SER A 44 -29.64 -26.45 -16.26
C SER A 44 -30.05 -26.41 -14.78
N ALA A 45 -29.17 -26.84 -13.88
CA ALA A 45 -29.42 -26.83 -12.45
C ALA A 45 -29.39 -25.42 -11.81
N LEU A 46 -28.74 -24.42 -12.44
CA LEU A 46 -28.62 -23.07 -11.88
C LEU A 46 -29.97 -22.42 -11.52
N THR A 47 -31.05 -22.77 -12.22
CA THR A 47 -32.40 -22.26 -11.95
C THR A 47 -33.00 -22.81 -10.66
N ASP A 48 -32.57 -23.99 -10.21
CA ASP A 48 -33.17 -24.74 -9.11
C ASP A 48 -32.24 -24.89 -7.89
N LEU A 49 -30.94 -24.61 -8.07
CA LEU A 49 -29.95 -24.67 -6.99
C LEU A 49 -30.30 -23.72 -5.84
N PRO A 50 -30.07 -24.09 -4.56
CA PRO A 50 -30.11 -23.16 -3.45
C PRO A 50 -29.14 -21.99 -3.63
N GLN A 51 -29.55 -20.77 -3.27
CA GLN A 51 -28.71 -19.56 -3.39
C GLN A 51 -27.40 -19.66 -2.61
N SER A 52 -27.41 -20.41 -1.49
CA SER A 52 -26.23 -20.66 -0.66
C SER A 52 -25.11 -21.45 -1.36
N LEU A 53 -25.42 -22.20 -2.42
CA LEU A 53 -24.41 -22.96 -3.16
C LEU A 53 -23.71 -22.13 -4.24
N PHE A 54 -24.27 -20.98 -4.64
CA PHE A 54 -23.71 -20.16 -5.73
C PHE A 54 -22.26 -19.72 -5.48
N PRO A 55 -21.88 -19.22 -4.30
CA PRO A 55 -20.49 -18.80 -4.06
C PRO A 55 -19.51 -19.96 -4.16
N VAL A 56 -19.87 -21.14 -3.62
CA VAL A 56 -19.01 -22.33 -3.62
C VAL A 56 -18.85 -22.89 -5.03
N ILE A 57 -19.95 -22.99 -5.78
CA ILE A 57 -19.92 -23.44 -7.18
C ILE A 57 -19.12 -22.46 -8.04
N PHE A 58 -19.25 -21.15 -7.80
CA PHE A 58 -18.52 -20.13 -8.53
C PHE A 58 -17.01 -20.21 -8.26
N GLU A 59 -16.62 -20.40 -7.01
CA GLU A 59 -15.21 -20.55 -6.62
C GLU A 59 -14.57 -21.78 -7.25
N GLU A 60 -15.24 -22.93 -7.21
CA GLU A 60 -14.75 -24.15 -7.86
C GLU A 60 -14.71 -23.98 -9.38
N ALA A 61 -15.77 -23.39 -9.97
CA ALA A 61 -15.83 -23.14 -11.41
C ALA A 61 -14.76 -22.17 -11.91
N PHE A 62 -14.40 -21.18 -11.09
CA PHE A 62 -13.33 -20.24 -11.38
C PHE A 62 -11.97 -20.94 -11.31
N THR A 63 -11.74 -21.70 -10.24
CA THR A 63 -10.45 -22.37 -9.96
C THR A 63 -10.14 -23.43 -11.02
N ASP A 64 -11.14 -24.23 -11.40
CA ASP A 64 -10.99 -25.30 -12.40
C ASP A 64 -11.18 -24.82 -13.85
N GLY A 65 -11.51 -23.54 -14.07
CA GLY A 65 -11.65 -22.97 -15.41
C GLY A 65 -12.89 -23.45 -16.19
N TYR A 66 -13.99 -23.78 -15.52
CA TYR A 66 -15.27 -24.15 -16.17
C TYR A 66 -15.98 -22.91 -16.74
N ILE A 67 -15.41 -22.33 -17.81
CA ILE A 67 -15.83 -21.05 -18.41
C ILE A 67 -17.31 -20.97 -18.81
N GLY A 68 -17.88 -22.04 -19.37
CA GLY A 68 -19.29 -22.08 -19.78
C GLY A 68 -20.25 -21.95 -18.61
N ILE A 69 -19.90 -22.59 -17.48
CA ILE A 69 -20.66 -22.52 -16.24
C ILE A 69 -20.54 -21.12 -15.64
N LEU A 70 -19.32 -20.56 -15.54
CA LEU A 70 -19.12 -19.19 -15.04
C LEU A 70 -19.95 -18.17 -15.82
N LYS A 71 -19.91 -18.23 -17.16
CA LYS A 71 -20.69 -17.38 -18.06
C LYS A 71 -22.20 -17.50 -17.80
N ALA A 72 -22.70 -18.71 -17.55
CA ALA A 72 -24.10 -18.96 -17.26
C ALA A 72 -24.53 -18.55 -15.85
N MET A 73 -23.61 -18.50 -14.88
CA MET A 73 -23.89 -18.11 -13.50
C MET A 73 -24.15 -16.60 -13.35
N ILE A 74 -23.46 -15.75 -14.10
CA ILE A 74 -23.57 -14.29 -13.97
C ILE A 74 -25.03 -13.78 -14.14
N PRO A 75 -25.79 -14.16 -15.19
CA PRO A 75 -27.16 -13.67 -15.39
C PRO A 75 -28.20 -14.18 -14.39
N VAL A 76 -27.83 -15.13 -13.52
CA VAL A 76 -28.71 -15.71 -12.49
C VAL A 76 -28.13 -15.55 -11.08
N TRP A 77 -27.09 -14.72 -10.95
CA TRP A 77 -26.39 -14.48 -9.69
C TRP A 77 -27.33 -13.90 -8.62
N PRO A 78 -27.55 -14.61 -7.49
CA PRO A 78 -28.62 -14.27 -6.55
C PRO A 78 -28.27 -13.13 -5.58
N PHE A 79 -27.03 -12.66 -5.58
CA PHE A 79 -26.55 -11.61 -4.68
C PHE A 79 -26.30 -10.29 -5.43
N PRO A 80 -26.39 -9.13 -4.77
CA PRO A 80 -26.08 -7.85 -5.39
C PRO A 80 -24.60 -7.63 -5.71
N TYR A 81 -23.72 -8.38 -5.06
CA TYR A 81 -22.27 -8.26 -5.16
C TYR A 81 -21.65 -9.59 -5.61
N LEU A 82 -20.62 -9.51 -6.44
CA LEU A 82 -19.74 -10.62 -6.80
C LEU A 82 -18.30 -10.20 -6.49
N SER A 83 -17.69 -10.77 -5.45
CA SER A 83 -16.30 -10.51 -5.09
C SER A 83 -15.37 -11.55 -5.71
N LEU A 84 -14.23 -11.14 -6.26
CA LEU A 84 -13.26 -12.04 -6.90
C LEU A 84 -11.93 -12.15 -6.13
N GLY A 85 -11.87 -11.64 -4.90
CA GLY A 85 -10.62 -11.30 -4.25
C GLY A 85 -9.50 -12.31 -4.29
N LYS A 86 -9.75 -13.51 -3.78
CA LYS A 86 -8.75 -14.59 -3.79
C LYS A 86 -8.38 -15.07 -5.19
N GLN A 87 -9.28 -14.87 -6.14
CA GLN A 87 -9.22 -15.42 -7.50
C GLN A 87 -8.56 -14.45 -8.49
N ILE A 88 -8.39 -13.17 -8.13
CA ILE A 88 -7.90 -12.15 -9.07
C ILE A 88 -6.50 -12.47 -9.59
N ASN A 89 -5.62 -12.98 -8.74
CA ASN A 89 -4.25 -13.34 -9.10
C ASN A 89 -4.20 -14.54 -10.07
N ASN A 90 -5.25 -15.37 -10.07
CA ASN A 90 -5.40 -16.54 -10.95
C ASN A 90 -6.37 -16.28 -12.12
N CYS A 91 -6.87 -15.05 -12.28
CA CYS A 91 -7.81 -14.70 -13.32
C CYS A 91 -7.10 -14.65 -14.68
N ASN A 92 -7.15 -15.76 -15.42
CA ASN A 92 -6.68 -15.78 -16.80
C ASN A 92 -7.66 -15.02 -17.72
N LEU A 93 -7.17 -14.66 -18.91
CA LEU A 93 -7.94 -13.89 -19.89
C LEU A 93 -9.26 -14.57 -20.31
N GLU A 94 -9.30 -15.90 -20.42
CA GLU A 94 -10.50 -16.64 -20.83
C GLU A 94 -11.58 -16.64 -19.74
N THR A 95 -11.18 -16.75 -18.47
CA THR A 95 -12.09 -16.60 -17.33
C THR A 95 -12.67 -15.19 -17.29
N LEU A 96 -11.84 -14.16 -17.46
CA LEU A 96 -12.29 -12.77 -17.56
C LEU A 96 -13.30 -12.60 -18.72
N LYS A 97 -12.99 -13.10 -19.91
CA LYS A 97 -13.90 -13.07 -21.06
C LYS A 97 -15.24 -13.72 -20.74
N ALA A 98 -15.23 -14.93 -20.19
CA ALA A 98 -16.45 -15.65 -19.84
C ALA A 98 -17.34 -14.88 -18.85
N MET A 99 -16.73 -14.24 -17.85
CA MET A 99 -17.44 -13.40 -16.90
C MET A 99 -18.06 -12.15 -17.55
N LEU A 100 -17.29 -11.46 -18.39
CA LEU A 100 -17.74 -10.27 -19.11
C LEU A 100 -18.81 -10.61 -20.16
N GLU A 101 -18.73 -11.76 -20.83
CA GLU A 101 -19.79 -12.29 -21.68
C GLU A 101 -21.04 -12.66 -20.88
N GLY A 102 -20.89 -13.17 -19.66
CA GLY A 102 -22.01 -13.38 -18.73
C GLY A 102 -22.72 -12.06 -18.38
N LEU A 103 -21.97 -10.97 -18.19
CA LEU A 103 -22.53 -9.63 -18.02
C LEU A 103 -23.24 -9.13 -19.28
N ASP A 104 -22.72 -9.44 -20.47
CA ASP A 104 -23.39 -9.08 -21.73
C ASP A 104 -24.75 -9.77 -21.86
N ILE A 105 -24.82 -11.04 -21.46
CA ILE A 105 -26.09 -11.77 -21.41
C ILE A 105 -27.04 -11.08 -20.42
N LEU A 106 -26.57 -10.73 -19.22
CA LEU A 106 -27.37 -10.03 -18.21
C LEU A 106 -27.90 -8.67 -18.74
N LEU A 107 -27.06 -7.90 -19.44
CA LEU A 107 -27.43 -6.60 -20.02
C LEU A 107 -28.40 -6.72 -21.19
N ALA A 108 -28.33 -7.80 -21.96
CA ALA A 108 -29.23 -8.05 -23.10
C ALA A 108 -30.63 -8.54 -22.67
N GLN A 109 -30.82 -8.97 -21.42
CA GLN A 109 -32.10 -9.48 -20.93
C GLN A 109 -33.16 -8.38 -20.82
N LYS A 110 -34.19 -8.46 -21.68
CA LYS A 110 -35.37 -7.56 -21.62
C LYS A 110 -36.25 -7.78 -20.39
N VAL A 111 -36.24 -8.99 -19.85
CA VAL A 111 -37.03 -9.38 -18.67
C VAL A 111 -36.05 -9.90 -17.63
N GLN A 112 -35.93 -9.17 -16.52
CA GLN A 112 -35.04 -9.56 -15.44
C GLN A 112 -35.57 -10.84 -14.80
N THR A 113 -34.71 -11.86 -14.68
CA THR A 113 -35.05 -13.00 -13.83
C THR A 113 -35.23 -12.45 -12.41
N SER A 114 -36.31 -12.82 -11.71
CA SER A 114 -36.54 -12.39 -10.32
C SER A 114 -35.41 -12.80 -9.37
N ARG A 115 -34.56 -13.72 -9.84
CA ARG A 115 -33.41 -14.29 -9.16
C ARG A 115 -32.16 -13.41 -9.25
N CYS A 116 -31.87 -12.77 -10.39
CA CYS A 116 -30.62 -12.02 -10.54
C CYS A 116 -30.68 -10.67 -9.82
N LYS A 117 -29.78 -10.49 -8.85
CA LYS A 117 -29.66 -9.25 -8.07
C LYS A 117 -28.37 -8.48 -8.35
N LEU A 118 -27.46 -9.02 -9.16
CA LEU A 118 -26.12 -8.48 -9.39
C LEU A 118 -26.14 -7.01 -9.83
N ARG A 119 -25.39 -6.18 -9.11
CA ARG A 119 -25.22 -4.74 -9.37
C ARG A 119 -23.76 -4.31 -9.42
N VAL A 120 -22.92 -5.01 -8.66
CA VAL A 120 -21.50 -4.67 -8.49
C VAL A 120 -20.67 -5.95 -8.61
N ILE A 121 -19.67 -5.92 -9.48
CA ILE A 121 -18.58 -6.90 -9.47
C ILE A 121 -17.36 -6.20 -8.87
N ASN A 122 -16.80 -6.80 -7.84
CA ASN A 122 -15.72 -6.26 -7.05
C ASN A 122 -14.48 -7.15 -7.18
N TRP A 123 -13.44 -6.65 -7.82
CA TRP A 123 -12.14 -7.31 -7.92
C TRP A 123 -11.27 -7.04 -6.67
N ARG A 124 -11.83 -7.07 -5.43
CA ARG A 124 -11.02 -6.79 -4.21
C ARG A 124 -10.37 -8.00 -3.60
N GLU A 125 -9.06 -7.96 -3.40
CA GLU A 125 -8.31 -9.00 -2.67
C GLU A 125 -8.81 -9.15 -1.22
N ASP A 126 -9.24 -8.07 -0.58
CA ASP A 126 -9.54 -8.01 0.87
C ASP A 126 -11.00 -8.34 1.27
N ASP A 127 -11.94 -8.47 0.32
CA ASP A 127 -13.36 -8.72 0.63
C ASP A 127 -13.63 -10.22 0.87
N LEU A 128 -13.02 -10.76 1.93
CA LEU A 128 -13.14 -12.15 2.34
C LEU A 128 -14.44 -12.49 3.11
N LYS A 129 -15.31 -11.50 3.38
CA LYS A 129 -16.37 -11.64 4.41
C LYS A 129 -17.83 -11.45 4.01
N ILE A 130 -18.21 -11.13 2.78
CA ILE A 130 -19.62 -10.79 2.51
C ILE A 130 -20.18 -11.45 1.24
N TRP A 131 -20.22 -12.78 1.26
CA TRP A 131 -21.19 -13.56 0.48
C TRP A 131 -22.46 -13.83 1.29
N ALA A 132 -23.03 -12.84 1.98
CA ALA A 132 -24.19 -13.11 2.81
C ALA A 132 -25.11 -11.90 2.92
N GLY A 133 -26.29 -12.03 2.30
CA GLY A 133 -27.47 -11.24 2.59
C GLY A 133 -28.04 -11.53 3.98
N SER A 134 -27.24 -11.32 5.02
CA SER A 134 -27.70 -11.28 6.41
C SER A 134 -27.26 -9.95 7.01
N HIS A 135 -28.25 -9.11 7.29
CA HIS A 135 -28.20 -7.76 7.89
C HIS A 135 -28.24 -6.60 6.90
N GLU A 136 -29.46 -6.11 6.70
CA GLU A 136 -29.76 -4.72 6.39
C GLU A 136 -29.03 -3.80 7.37
N GLY A 137 -28.33 -2.80 6.83
CA GLY A 137 -27.82 -1.66 7.59
C GLY A 137 -26.40 -1.84 8.11
N GLU A 138 -25.42 -1.45 7.28
CA GLU A 138 -24.29 -0.58 7.71
C GLU A 138 -23.36 -0.29 6.52
N GLY A 139 -23.48 0.94 6.00
CA GLY A 139 -22.34 1.79 5.63
C GLY A 139 -21.45 1.43 4.43
N LEU A 140 -21.97 1.48 3.20
CA LEU A 140 -21.17 2.10 2.14
C LEU A 140 -21.39 3.62 2.22
N PRO A 141 -20.36 4.47 2.08
CA PRO A 141 -20.58 5.90 1.95
C PRO A 141 -21.40 6.15 0.69
N ASP A 142 -22.64 6.61 0.87
CA ASP A 142 -23.44 7.17 -0.22
C ASP A 142 -22.63 8.30 -0.84
N PHE A 143 -22.09 8.07 -2.04
CA PHE A 143 -21.71 9.14 -2.94
C PHE A 143 -23.01 9.87 -3.33
N ARG A 144 -23.43 10.81 -2.49
CA ARG A 144 -24.49 11.77 -2.81
C ARG A 144 -23.97 12.64 -3.95
N THR A 145 -24.27 12.24 -5.18
CA THR A 145 -24.35 13.20 -6.28
C THR A 145 -25.49 14.15 -5.91
N GLU A 146 -25.17 15.42 -5.66
CA GLU A 146 -26.17 16.48 -5.49
C GLU A 146 -27.12 16.47 -6.69
N LYS A 147 -28.31 15.89 -6.52
CA LYS A 147 -29.40 16.09 -7.47
C LYS A 147 -30.03 17.43 -7.15
N GLN A 148 -29.72 18.44 -7.96
CA GLN A 148 -30.60 19.58 -8.14
C GLN A 148 -31.99 19.06 -8.56
N PRO A 149 -33.10 19.61 -8.03
CA PRO A 149 -34.42 19.17 -8.39
C PRO A 149 -34.76 19.70 -9.79
N ILE A 150 -34.74 18.81 -10.79
CA ILE A 150 -35.34 19.08 -12.10
C ILE A 150 -36.76 18.50 -12.07
N GLU A 151 -37.71 19.37 -12.38
CA GLU A 151 -39.14 19.14 -12.43
C GLU A 151 -39.53 17.92 -13.28
N ASN A 152 -40.54 17.20 -12.79
CA ASN A 152 -41.06 15.96 -13.34
C ASN A 152 -41.59 16.13 -14.78
N SER A 153 -40.88 15.58 -15.76
CA SER A 153 -41.46 15.21 -17.06
C SER A 153 -41.49 13.68 -17.18
N ALA A 154 -42.69 13.12 -17.27
CA ALA A 154 -42.93 11.70 -17.46
C ALA A 154 -42.37 11.21 -18.81
N GLY A 155 -41.55 10.15 -18.81
CA GLY A 155 -41.14 9.47 -20.04
C GLY A 155 -39.72 8.90 -20.12
N CYS A 156 -38.95 8.79 -19.02
CA CYS A 156 -37.59 8.27 -19.08
C CYS A 156 -37.50 6.86 -18.46
N GLU A 157 -37.37 5.84 -19.32
CA GLU A 157 -36.92 4.50 -18.89
C GLU A 157 -35.59 4.65 -18.13
N VAL A 158 -35.57 4.27 -16.85
CA VAL A 158 -34.35 4.29 -16.04
C VAL A 158 -33.44 3.18 -16.55
N LYS A 159 -32.50 3.52 -17.43
CA LYS A 159 -31.41 2.62 -17.85
C LYS A 159 -30.69 2.13 -16.58
N LYS A 160 -30.64 0.81 -16.38
CA LYS A 160 -29.94 0.20 -15.24
C LYS A 160 -28.45 0.24 -15.52
N GLU A 161 -27.75 1.12 -14.83
CA GLU A 161 -26.29 1.19 -14.84
C GLU A 161 -25.72 0.05 -13.97
N LEU A 162 -24.93 -0.84 -14.55
CA LEU A 162 -24.12 -1.81 -13.81
C LEU A 162 -22.79 -1.15 -13.46
N LYS A 163 -22.38 -1.26 -12.19
CA LYS A 163 -21.09 -0.74 -11.74
C LYS A 163 -20.09 -1.88 -11.71
N VAL A 164 -19.01 -1.75 -12.48
CA VAL A 164 -17.91 -2.70 -12.44
C VAL A 164 -16.78 -2.03 -11.66
N THR A 165 -16.54 -2.50 -10.44
CA THR A 165 -15.49 -1.96 -9.57
C THR A 165 -14.27 -2.85 -9.67
N THR A 166 -13.19 -2.30 -10.22
CA THR A 166 -11.86 -2.88 -10.13
C THR A 166 -11.11 -2.23 -8.98
N GLU A 167 -10.49 -3.03 -8.12
CA GLU A 167 -9.60 -2.44 -7.13
C GLU A 167 -8.33 -1.95 -7.78
N VAL A 168 -7.67 -2.83 -8.52
CA VAL A 168 -6.32 -2.58 -9.00
C VAL A 168 -6.31 -2.67 -10.51
N LEU A 169 -6.04 -1.53 -11.15
CA LEU A 169 -5.55 -1.54 -12.52
C LEU A 169 -4.04 -1.37 -12.47
N ARG A 170 -3.33 -2.28 -13.12
CA ARG A 170 -1.88 -2.25 -13.23
C ARG A 170 -1.50 -1.97 -14.67
N MET A 171 -0.60 -1.03 -14.87
CA MET A 171 0.03 -0.77 -16.16
C MET A 171 1.53 -0.89 -15.96
N LYS A 172 2.19 -1.79 -16.68
CA LYS A 172 3.64 -1.98 -16.63
C LYS A 172 4.25 -1.70 -17.99
N GLY A 173 4.49 -0.41 -18.27
CA GLY A 173 4.84 0.15 -19.57
C GLY A 173 3.68 0.09 -20.57
N ARG A 174 3.19 -1.12 -20.84
CA ARG A 174 1.96 -1.41 -21.57
C ARG A 174 0.92 -2.05 -20.65
N LEU A 175 -0.33 -2.00 -21.08
CA LEU A 175 -1.40 -2.76 -20.48
C LEU A 175 -1.20 -4.25 -20.79
N ASP A 176 -1.43 -5.13 -19.82
CA ASP A 176 -1.52 -6.56 -20.09
C ASP A 176 -2.78 -6.89 -20.90
N GLU A 177 -2.85 -8.10 -21.46
CA GLU A 177 -3.95 -8.52 -22.33
C GLU A 177 -5.32 -8.49 -21.62
N SER A 178 -5.37 -8.87 -20.35
CA SER A 178 -6.59 -8.89 -19.53
C SER A 178 -7.08 -7.47 -19.24
N THR A 179 -6.19 -6.59 -18.81
CA THR A 179 -6.50 -5.17 -18.57
C THR A 179 -6.94 -4.49 -19.87
N THR A 180 -6.23 -4.73 -20.97
CA THR A 180 -6.59 -4.21 -22.30
C THR A 180 -8.00 -4.66 -22.70
N TYR A 181 -8.30 -5.96 -22.56
CA TYR A 181 -9.61 -6.51 -22.87
C TYR A 181 -10.71 -5.89 -22.01
N LEU A 182 -10.49 -5.77 -20.69
CA LEU A 182 -11.44 -5.15 -19.77
C LEU A 182 -11.77 -3.70 -20.16
N LEU A 183 -10.75 -2.88 -20.43
CA LEU A 183 -10.92 -1.49 -20.82
C LEU A 183 -11.68 -1.38 -22.14
N GLN A 184 -11.32 -2.18 -23.15
CA GLN A 184 -12.01 -2.21 -24.44
C GLN A 184 -13.47 -2.65 -24.31
N TRP A 185 -13.74 -3.71 -23.52
CA TRP A 185 -15.09 -4.20 -23.26
C TRP A 185 -15.95 -3.15 -22.55
N ALA A 186 -15.39 -2.47 -21.53
CA ALA A 186 -16.06 -1.40 -20.80
C ALA A 186 -16.33 -0.19 -21.72
N GLN A 187 -15.36 0.20 -22.55
CA GLN A 187 -15.49 1.33 -23.48
C GLN A 187 -16.65 1.14 -24.46
N GLN A 188 -16.82 -0.08 -24.99
CA GLN A 188 -17.93 -0.42 -25.89
C GLN A 188 -19.31 -0.30 -25.21
N ARG A 189 -19.35 -0.31 -23.88
CA ARG A 189 -20.57 -0.35 -23.05
C ARG A 189 -20.67 0.84 -22.10
N LYS A 190 -19.96 1.93 -22.37
CA LYS A 190 -19.88 3.13 -21.52
C LYS A 190 -21.23 3.73 -21.07
N ASP A 191 -22.32 3.45 -21.80
CA ASP A 191 -23.67 3.94 -21.49
C ASP A 191 -24.43 3.05 -20.48
N SER A 192 -23.91 1.85 -20.21
CA SER A 192 -24.51 0.85 -19.32
C SER A 192 -23.55 0.38 -18.22
N ILE A 193 -22.25 0.58 -18.43
CA ILE A 193 -21.18 0.08 -17.58
C ILE A 193 -20.20 1.19 -17.26
N HIS A 194 -19.98 1.38 -15.96
CA HIS A 194 -18.97 2.30 -15.45
C HIS A 194 -17.87 1.49 -14.78
N LEU A 195 -16.64 1.65 -15.27
CA LEU A 195 -15.45 1.06 -14.66
C LEU A 195 -14.91 2.01 -13.59
N PHE A 196 -15.00 1.57 -12.35
CA PHE A 196 -14.51 2.30 -11.18
C PHE A 196 -13.19 1.67 -10.72
N CYS A 197 -12.09 2.41 -10.79
CA CYS A 197 -10.79 1.98 -10.28
C CYS A 197 -10.51 2.70 -8.96
N ARG A 198 -10.25 1.95 -7.89
CA ARG A 198 -9.90 2.53 -6.58
C ARG A 198 -8.40 2.74 -6.41
N LYS A 199 -7.58 1.81 -6.90
CA LYS A 199 -6.12 1.81 -6.84
C LYS A 199 -5.55 1.67 -8.25
N LEU A 200 -4.81 2.68 -8.69
CA LEU A 200 -4.16 2.68 -9.98
C LEU A 200 -2.65 2.60 -9.78
N LEU A 201 -2.02 1.58 -10.34
CA LEU A 201 -0.56 1.44 -10.39
C LEU A 201 -0.10 1.66 -11.83
N ILE A 202 0.75 2.67 -12.02
CA ILE A 202 1.40 3.03 -13.27
C ILE A 202 2.90 2.80 -13.06
N GLU A 203 3.42 1.69 -13.55
CA GLU A 203 4.84 1.36 -13.56
C GLU A 203 5.41 1.59 -14.96
N GLY A 204 6.21 2.63 -15.14
CA GLY A 204 6.56 3.15 -16.45
C GLY A 204 5.35 3.72 -17.18
N LEU A 205 5.55 4.74 -18.02
CA LEU A 205 4.45 5.42 -18.70
C LEU A 205 4.52 5.26 -20.21
N THR A 206 3.41 4.84 -20.84
CA THR A 206 3.19 5.11 -22.25
C THR A 206 1.93 5.97 -22.40
N LYS A 207 2.08 7.11 -23.10
CA LYS A 207 0.98 8.08 -23.28
C LYS A 207 -0.28 7.42 -23.84
N ALA A 208 -0.11 6.46 -24.76
CA ALA A 208 -1.21 5.71 -25.36
C ALA A 208 -2.00 4.90 -24.33
N SER A 209 -1.32 4.14 -23.46
CA SER A 209 -1.98 3.33 -22.44
C SER A 209 -2.66 4.17 -21.36
N VAL A 210 -2.03 5.28 -20.95
CA VAL A 210 -2.66 6.24 -20.02
C VAL A 210 -3.95 6.83 -20.61
N ILE A 211 -3.92 7.25 -21.88
CA ILE A 211 -5.12 7.73 -22.59
C ILE A 211 -6.19 6.64 -22.65
N GLU A 212 -5.81 5.38 -22.89
CA GLU A 212 -6.74 4.25 -22.93
C GLU A 212 -7.41 3.99 -21.57
N ILE A 213 -6.63 4.03 -20.47
CA ILE A 213 -7.15 3.94 -19.10
C ILE A 213 -8.17 5.05 -18.85
N PHE A 214 -7.78 6.32 -19.02
CA PHE A 214 -8.65 7.46 -18.67
C PHE A 214 -9.79 7.74 -19.66
N LYS A 215 -9.87 7.01 -20.78
CA LYS A 215 -11.07 6.98 -21.63
C LYS A 215 -12.23 6.21 -20.99
N THR A 216 -11.91 5.24 -20.14
CA THR A 216 -12.86 4.27 -19.57
C THR A 216 -13.03 4.42 -18.07
N VAL A 217 -11.92 4.68 -17.37
CA VAL A 217 -11.86 4.82 -15.91
C VAL A 217 -12.17 6.25 -15.51
N HIS A 218 -13.11 6.39 -14.58
CA HIS A 218 -13.44 7.68 -13.97
C HIS A 218 -12.36 8.07 -12.95
N ALA A 219 -11.58 9.10 -13.27
CA ALA A 219 -10.45 9.53 -12.45
C ALA A 219 -10.85 9.97 -11.03
N ASP A 220 -12.06 10.51 -10.85
CA ASP A 220 -12.59 10.99 -9.56
C ASP A 220 -12.84 9.87 -8.54
N CYS A 221 -12.82 8.62 -8.99
CA CYS A 221 -13.03 7.43 -8.17
C CYS A 221 -11.72 6.79 -7.69
N ILE A 222 -10.58 7.22 -8.23
CA ILE A 222 -9.25 6.75 -7.81
C ILE A 222 -8.95 7.33 -6.43
N GLN A 223 -8.63 6.44 -5.49
CA GLN A 223 -8.33 6.73 -4.08
C GLN A 223 -6.86 6.51 -3.75
N GLU A 224 -6.21 5.58 -4.45
CA GLU A 224 -4.77 5.31 -4.33
C GLU A 224 -4.12 5.38 -5.71
N LEU A 225 -3.06 6.16 -5.83
CA LEU A 225 -2.26 6.24 -7.05
C LEU A 225 -0.81 5.90 -6.72
N ILE A 226 -0.28 4.88 -7.38
CA ILE A 226 1.13 4.49 -7.30
C ILE A 226 1.76 4.78 -8.66
N LEU A 227 2.73 5.69 -8.65
CA LEU A 227 3.53 6.05 -9.82
C LEU A 227 4.93 5.50 -9.59
N ARG A 228 5.32 4.50 -10.38
CA ARG A 228 6.57 3.78 -10.23
C ARG A 228 7.42 3.86 -11.50
N CYS A 229 8.73 4.10 -11.40
CA CYS A 229 9.64 4.06 -12.55
C CYS A 229 9.19 4.96 -13.72
N ILE A 230 8.70 6.17 -13.42
CA ILE A 230 8.20 7.14 -14.42
C ILE A 230 9.23 8.26 -14.59
N CYS A 231 9.47 8.70 -15.82
CA CYS A 231 10.30 9.89 -16.06
C CYS A 231 9.54 11.17 -15.69
N ILE A 232 10.24 12.18 -15.18
CA ILE A 232 9.58 13.42 -14.75
C ILE A 232 8.80 14.12 -15.89
N GLU A 233 9.26 14.04 -17.14
CA GLU A 233 8.55 14.58 -18.32
C GLU A 233 7.21 13.88 -18.55
N GLU A 234 7.16 12.58 -18.28
CA GLU A 234 5.97 11.75 -18.41
C GLU A 234 4.98 12.03 -17.29
N LEU A 235 5.48 12.40 -16.11
CA LEU A 235 4.67 12.81 -14.99
C LEU A 235 3.89 14.10 -15.30
N ALA A 236 4.51 15.06 -15.98
CA ALA A 236 3.80 16.27 -16.44
C ALA A 236 2.64 15.95 -17.40
N PHE A 237 2.72 14.86 -18.17
CA PHE A 237 1.62 14.39 -19.01
C PHE A 237 0.44 13.86 -18.18
N LEU A 238 0.65 13.42 -16.93
CA LEU A 238 -0.41 12.98 -16.03
C LEU A 238 -1.21 14.13 -15.39
N ASN A 239 -0.67 15.35 -15.37
CA ASN A 239 -1.27 16.51 -14.70
C ASN A 239 -2.77 16.73 -14.99
N PRO A 240 -3.25 16.66 -16.26
CA PRO A 240 -4.67 16.82 -16.56
C PRO A 240 -5.54 15.76 -15.88
N TYR A 241 -5.05 14.54 -15.72
CA TYR A 241 -5.76 13.43 -15.07
C TYR A 241 -5.70 13.54 -13.55
N LEU A 242 -4.55 13.92 -12.98
CA LEU A 242 -4.38 14.15 -11.54
C LEU A 242 -5.40 15.17 -11.01
N LYS A 243 -5.63 16.26 -11.76
CA LYS A 243 -6.62 17.29 -11.43
C LYS A 243 -8.06 16.77 -11.34
N LEU A 244 -8.36 15.65 -12.00
CA LEU A 244 -9.67 15.01 -11.98
C LEU A 244 -9.83 14.03 -10.81
N MET A 245 -8.75 13.62 -10.15
CA MET A 245 -8.74 12.65 -9.04
C MET A 245 -9.19 13.27 -7.72
N LYS A 246 -10.46 13.64 -7.67
CA LYS A 246 -11.06 14.35 -6.53
C LYS A 246 -11.06 13.52 -5.23
N SER A 247 -11.10 12.20 -5.35
CA SER A 247 -11.14 11.29 -4.19
C SER A 247 -9.79 10.67 -3.87
N LEU A 248 -8.66 11.20 -4.38
CA LEU A 248 -7.34 10.64 -4.11
C LEU A 248 -6.95 10.88 -2.64
N PHE A 249 -6.76 9.80 -1.88
CA PHE A 249 -6.35 9.79 -0.48
C PHE A 249 -4.87 9.44 -0.29
N THR A 250 -4.34 8.58 -1.16
CA THR A 250 -2.95 8.11 -1.11
C THR A 250 -2.25 8.37 -2.44
N LEU A 251 -1.09 9.01 -2.38
CA LEU A 251 -0.17 9.17 -3.51
C LEU A 251 1.17 8.54 -3.13
N THR A 252 1.64 7.63 -3.98
CA THR A 252 2.97 7.04 -3.89
C THR A 252 3.76 7.42 -5.13
N LEU A 253 4.89 8.08 -4.92
CA LEU A 253 5.92 8.35 -5.91
C LEU A 253 7.09 7.43 -5.62
N ASP A 254 7.44 6.55 -6.55
CA ASP A 254 8.40 5.47 -6.33
C ASP A 254 9.36 5.37 -7.51
N HIS A 255 10.67 5.57 -7.30
CA HIS A 255 11.67 5.56 -8.37
C HIS A 255 11.32 6.53 -9.52
N ILE A 256 11.13 7.82 -9.23
CA ILE A 256 10.84 8.82 -10.28
C ILE A 256 12.15 9.31 -10.90
N ILE A 257 12.31 9.06 -12.19
CA ILE A 257 13.57 9.27 -12.91
C ILE A 257 13.64 10.75 -13.34
N GLY A 258 14.64 11.48 -12.84
CA GLY A 258 14.98 12.82 -13.33
C GLY A 258 15.71 12.76 -14.68
N THR A 259 15.80 13.88 -15.39
CA THR A 259 16.56 13.89 -16.64
C THR A 259 18.06 13.99 -16.39
N PHE A 260 18.77 12.87 -16.61
CA PHE A 260 20.22 12.88 -16.69
C PHE A 260 20.68 13.31 -18.09
N SER A 261 20.47 14.58 -18.45
CA SER A 261 21.07 15.17 -19.65
C SER A 261 22.18 16.16 -19.26
N LEU A 262 23.40 15.91 -19.75
CA LEU A 262 24.51 16.86 -19.67
C LEU A 262 24.19 18.10 -20.54
N GLY A 263 23.58 19.13 -19.95
CA GLY A 263 23.37 20.45 -20.57
C GLY A 263 21.90 20.87 -20.63
N ASP A 264 21.61 22.13 -20.28
CA ASP A 264 20.29 22.82 -20.16
C ASP A 264 19.15 22.09 -19.41
N SER A 265 19.37 20.83 -19.01
CA SER A 265 18.39 19.93 -18.38
C SER A 265 17.91 20.43 -17.03
N GLU A 266 18.79 21.05 -16.23
CA GLU A 266 18.45 21.55 -14.89
C GLU A 266 17.25 22.51 -14.92
N LYS A 267 17.14 23.35 -15.96
CA LYS A 267 15.99 24.26 -16.11
C LYS A 267 14.72 23.53 -16.49
N LEU A 268 14.83 22.52 -17.36
CA LEU A 268 13.68 21.71 -17.79
C LEU A 268 13.12 20.90 -16.61
N ASP A 269 14.02 20.36 -15.77
CA ASP A 269 13.65 19.65 -14.55
C ASP A 269 12.90 20.57 -13.59
N GLU A 270 13.42 21.78 -13.30
CA GLU A 270 12.73 22.74 -12.42
C GLU A 270 11.31 23.07 -12.90
N GLU A 271 11.13 23.42 -14.18
CA GLU A 271 9.80 23.71 -14.73
C GLU A 271 8.85 22.50 -14.60
N THR A 272 9.36 21.29 -14.81
CA THR A 272 8.59 20.05 -14.73
C THR A 272 8.24 19.71 -13.28
N ILE A 273 9.15 19.93 -12.34
CA ILE A 273 8.94 19.81 -10.88
C ILE A 273 7.84 20.79 -10.45
N PHE A 274 7.95 22.08 -10.80
CA PHE A 274 6.95 23.08 -10.46
C PHE A 274 5.59 22.76 -11.09
N SER A 275 5.58 22.21 -12.31
CA SER A 275 4.37 21.75 -12.98
C SER A 275 3.66 20.66 -12.15
N LEU A 276 4.39 19.68 -11.62
CA LEU A 276 3.83 18.67 -10.71
C LEU A 276 3.33 19.27 -9.40
N ILE A 277 4.18 20.07 -8.72
CA ILE A 277 3.84 20.70 -7.43
C ILE A 277 2.56 21.53 -7.57
N SER A 278 2.37 22.22 -8.71
CA SER A 278 1.17 23.01 -8.99
C SER A 278 -0.12 22.19 -9.08
N GLN A 279 -0.04 20.86 -9.26
CA GLN A 279 -1.21 19.97 -9.25
C GLN A 279 -1.57 19.46 -7.85
N LEU A 280 -0.64 19.42 -6.89
CA LEU A 280 -0.91 18.95 -5.53
C LEU A 280 -2.09 19.67 -4.83
N PRO A 281 -2.33 20.99 -5.01
CA PRO A 281 -3.51 21.65 -4.45
C PRO A 281 -4.86 21.15 -4.99
N THR A 282 -4.85 20.42 -6.11
CA THR A 282 -6.07 19.81 -6.69
C THR A 282 -6.48 18.54 -5.96
N LEU A 283 -5.53 17.87 -5.31
CA LEU A 283 -5.68 16.64 -4.53
C LEU A 283 -6.20 16.93 -3.13
N HIS A 284 -7.41 17.49 -3.04
CA HIS A 284 -8.01 17.99 -1.81
C HIS A 284 -8.35 16.93 -0.76
N CYS A 285 -8.28 15.64 -1.10
CA CYS A 285 -8.49 14.52 -0.19
C CYS A 285 -7.18 13.83 0.22
N LEU A 286 -6.02 14.27 -0.27
CA LEU A 286 -4.75 13.60 -0.01
C LEU A 286 -4.41 13.66 1.48
N GLN A 287 -4.17 12.47 2.05
CA GLN A 287 -3.83 12.29 3.46
C GLN A 287 -2.56 11.45 3.65
N LYS A 288 -2.17 10.65 2.65
CA LYS A 288 -0.97 9.82 2.71
C LYS A 288 -0.08 10.12 1.53
N LEU A 289 1.16 10.50 1.81
CA LEU A 289 2.19 10.74 0.81
C LEU A 289 3.37 9.82 1.08
N TYR A 290 3.68 9.00 0.10
CA TYR A 290 4.85 8.11 0.09
C TYR A 290 5.78 8.56 -1.03
N VAL A 291 7.05 8.76 -0.69
CA VAL A 291 8.09 9.25 -1.60
C VAL A 291 9.29 8.33 -1.44
N ASN A 292 9.56 7.51 -2.44
CA ASN A 292 10.69 6.59 -2.45
C ASN A 292 11.54 6.83 -3.69
N ASP A 293 12.85 7.05 -3.52
CA ASP A 293 13.78 7.27 -4.63
C ASP A 293 13.33 8.36 -5.63
N VAL A 294 13.14 9.57 -5.10
CA VAL A 294 12.72 10.75 -5.86
C VAL A 294 13.76 11.87 -5.70
N PRO A 295 14.74 11.96 -6.63
CA PRO A 295 15.95 12.77 -6.42
C PRO A 295 15.70 14.27 -6.31
N PHE A 296 14.65 14.78 -6.94
CA PHE A 296 14.30 16.21 -6.94
C PHE A 296 13.49 16.68 -5.73
N ILE A 297 13.24 15.80 -4.75
CA ILE A 297 12.65 16.22 -3.46
C ILE A 297 13.61 17.11 -2.68
N LYS A 298 14.91 16.87 -2.81
CA LYS A 298 15.98 17.68 -2.21
C LYS A 298 15.80 19.15 -2.57
N GLY A 299 15.64 19.99 -1.56
CA GLY A 299 15.44 21.44 -1.67
C GLY A 299 14.02 21.89 -2.02
N ASN A 300 13.11 20.95 -2.34
CA ASN A 300 11.76 21.26 -2.81
C ASN A 300 10.66 20.80 -1.84
N LEU A 301 10.97 20.05 -0.78
CA LEU A 301 9.98 19.41 0.10
C LEU A 301 8.96 20.41 0.66
N LYS A 302 9.42 21.62 1.00
CA LYS A 302 8.57 22.72 1.46
C LYS A 302 7.42 23.02 0.51
N GLU A 303 7.70 23.08 -0.79
CA GLU A 303 6.71 23.45 -1.81
C GLU A 303 5.73 22.29 -2.05
N TYR A 304 6.19 21.04 -1.98
CA TYR A 304 5.31 19.86 -1.98
C TYR A 304 4.29 19.91 -0.83
N LEU A 305 4.76 20.16 0.39
CA LEU A 305 3.91 20.15 1.59
C LEU A 305 2.99 21.38 1.66
N ARG A 306 3.49 22.57 1.34
CA ARG A 306 2.74 23.84 1.42
C ARG A 306 1.54 23.88 0.46
N CYS A 307 1.65 23.19 -0.67
CA CYS A 307 0.61 23.18 -1.70
C CYS A 307 -0.61 22.31 -1.32
N LEU A 308 -0.48 21.46 -0.30
CA LEU A 308 -1.58 20.60 0.15
C LEU A 308 -2.69 21.41 0.82
N LYS A 309 -3.94 20.99 0.64
CA LYS A 309 -5.11 21.68 1.24
C LYS A 309 -5.56 21.10 2.57
N LYS A 310 -5.22 19.82 2.83
CA LYS A 310 -5.52 19.11 4.07
C LYS A 310 -4.21 18.75 4.77
N PRO A 311 -4.24 18.57 6.10
CA PRO A 311 -3.12 17.97 6.79
C PRO A 311 -2.98 16.49 6.39
N LEU A 312 -1.74 16.04 6.20
CA LEU A 312 -1.39 14.65 6.00
C LEU A 312 -1.54 13.88 7.32
N GLU A 313 -2.00 12.65 7.23
CA GLU A 313 -1.95 11.66 8.31
C GLU A 313 -0.67 10.83 8.26
N THR A 314 -0.14 10.59 7.06
CA THR A 314 1.08 9.81 6.82
C THR A 314 2.02 10.55 5.88
N LEU A 315 3.27 10.71 6.29
CA LEU A 315 4.39 11.12 5.44
C LEU A 315 5.48 10.07 5.56
N CYS A 316 5.82 9.45 4.43
CA CYS A 316 6.91 8.50 4.31
C CYS A 316 7.86 8.99 3.22
N ILE A 317 9.13 9.16 3.58
CA ILE A 317 10.20 9.54 2.66
C ILE A 317 11.31 8.51 2.84
N SER A 318 11.64 7.78 1.78
CA SER A 318 12.68 6.76 1.80
C SER A 318 13.63 6.87 0.61
N ASN A 319 14.90 6.50 0.81
CA ASN A 319 15.91 6.46 -0.26
C ASN A 319 15.98 7.77 -1.08
N CYS A 320 15.86 8.92 -0.42
CA CYS A 320 15.92 10.25 -1.03
C CYS A 320 17.03 11.08 -0.38
N ASP A 321 17.46 12.14 -1.07
CA ASP A 321 18.29 13.17 -0.46
C ASP A 321 17.43 14.28 0.15
N LEU A 322 17.78 14.73 1.35
CA LEU A 322 17.22 15.92 1.98
C LEU A 322 18.31 16.98 2.19
N SER A 323 17.92 18.25 2.12
CA SER A 323 18.76 19.41 2.45
C SER A 323 18.41 19.95 3.83
N GLN A 324 19.29 20.78 4.42
CA GLN A 324 18.98 21.47 5.68
C GLN A 324 17.70 22.31 5.57
N SER A 325 17.48 22.98 4.43
CA SER A 325 16.27 23.76 4.19
C SER A 325 14.98 22.91 4.16
N ASP A 326 15.08 21.64 3.76
CA ASP A 326 13.94 20.73 3.80
C ASP A 326 13.56 20.43 5.26
N LEU A 327 14.54 20.18 6.13
CA LEU A 327 14.29 19.95 7.56
C LEU A 327 13.79 21.21 8.27
N ASP A 328 14.44 22.36 8.02
CA ASP A 328 14.12 23.65 8.64
C ASP A 328 12.67 24.07 8.37
N CYS A 329 12.08 23.64 7.25
CA CYS A 329 10.71 24.01 6.91
C CYS A 329 9.65 23.16 7.63
N LEU A 330 9.97 21.92 8.01
CA LEU A 330 9.00 20.95 8.53
C LEU A 330 8.21 21.48 9.74
N PRO A 331 8.84 22.10 10.76
CA PRO A 331 8.12 22.58 11.94
C PRO A 331 7.12 23.68 11.62
N TYR A 332 7.18 24.32 10.47
CA TYR A 332 6.32 25.43 10.08
C TYR A 332 5.24 25.02 9.07
N CYS A 333 5.32 23.80 8.53
CA CYS A 333 4.35 23.28 7.58
C CYS A 333 3.04 22.89 8.28
N LEU A 334 2.00 23.71 8.11
CA LEU A 334 0.66 23.45 8.70
C LEU A 334 0.05 22.13 8.23
N ASN A 335 0.41 21.69 7.01
CA ASN A 335 -0.06 20.46 6.40
C ASN A 335 0.47 19.18 7.02
N ILE A 336 1.37 19.25 7.99
CA ILE A 336 1.89 18.07 8.70
C ILE A 336 1.73 18.16 10.21
N CYS A 337 0.94 19.13 10.70
CA CYS A 337 0.75 19.37 12.13
C CYS A 337 -0.13 18.33 12.85
N GLU A 338 -0.79 17.45 12.09
CA GLU A 338 -1.64 16.38 12.64
C GLU A 338 -1.17 14.99 12.17
N LEU A 339 0.12 14.87 11.82
CA LEU A 339 0.71 13.61 11.38
C LEU A 339 0.50 12.52 12.45
N LYS A 340 0.09 11.34 11.98
CA LYS A 340 0.01 10.12 12.77
C LYS A 340 1.19 9.20 12.49
N HIS A 341 1.75 9.27 11.29
CA HIS A 341 2.82 8.39 10.83
C HIS A 341 3.89 9.23 10.14
N LEU A 342 5.08 9.28 10.74
CA LEU A 342 6.26 9.93 10.15
C LEU A 342 7.35 8.88 9.97
N HIS A 343 7.67 8.58 8.72
CA HIS A 343 8.68 7.60 8.35
C HIS A 343 9.74 8.27 7.49
N ILE A 344 10.97 8.26 7.95
CA ILE A 344 12.14 8.72 7.22
C ILE A 344 13.14 7.58 7.28
N SER A 345 13.42 6.94 6.15
CA SER A 345 14.31 5.77 6.13
C SER A 345 15.27 5.76 4.95
N ASP A 346 16.45 5.19 5.15
CA ASP A 346 17.50 5.12 4.12
C ASP A 346 17.87 6.51 3.56
N ILE A 347 17.98 7.52 4.43
CA ILE A 347 18.39 8.90 4.09
C ILE A 347 19.62 9.28 4.92
N TYR A 348 20.70 9.72 4.30
CA TYR A 348 21.90 10.18 5.01
C TYR A 348 21.64 11.51 5.74
N LEU A 349 21.34 11.45 7.03
CA LEU A 349 21.09 12.62 7.88
C LEU A 349 22.34 13.06 8.68
N CYS A 350 23.45 12.32 8.62
CA CYS A 350 24.67 12.55 9.40
C CYS A 350 25.28 13.97 9.29
N ASP A 351 25.04 14.66 8.17
CA ASP A 351 25.55 16.03 7.92
C ASP A 351 24.52 17.14 8.20
N LEU A 352 23.32 16.81 8.69
CA LEU A 352 22.21 17.75 8.90
C LEU A 352 21.94 18.03 10.38
N LEU A 353 21.39 19.20 10.69
CA LEU A 353 20.88 19.56 12.01
C LEU A 353 19.45 19.00 12.18
N LEU A 354 19.22 18.24 13.26
CA LEU A 354 17.96 17.56 13.55
C LEU A 354 17.06 18.31 14.55
N GLU A 355 17.50 19.45 15.08
CA GLU A 355 16.68 20.34 15.90
C GLU A 355 15.33 20.67 15.23
N PRO A 356 15.23 20.95 13.91
CA PRO A 356 13.95 21.11 13.24
C PRO A 356 13.06 19.87 13.36
N LEU A 357 13.59 18.67 13.19
CA LEU A 357 12.80 17.45 13.35
C LEU A 357 12.30 17.31 14.81
N GLY A 358 13.11 17.70 15.79
CA GLY A 358 12.70 17.79 17.20
C GLY A 358 11.51 18.74 17.41
N PHE A 359 11.54 19.93 16.81
CA PHE A 359 10.40 20.86 16.86
C PHE A 359 9.15 20.31 16.17
N LEU A 360 9.29 19.56 15.07
CA LEU A 360 8.16 18.88 14.45
C LEU A 360 7.55 17.88 15.43
N LEU A 361 8.37 17.02 16.06
CA LEU A 361 7.91 16.02 17.05
C LEU A 361 7.17 16.68 18.21
N GLU A 362 7.64 17.83 18.71
CA GLU A 362 6.96 18.59 19.76
C GLU A 362 5.55 19.02 19.31
N ARG A 363 5.40 19.45 18.05
CA ARG A 363 4.10 19.86 17.50
C ARG A 363 3.14 18.70 17.28
N VAL A 364 3.64 17.53 16.86
CA VAL A 364 2.81 16.35 16.55
C VAL A 364 2.72 15.35 17.70
N GLY A 365 3.27 15.68 18.88
CA GLY A 365 3.38 14.76 20.01
C GLY A 365 2.04 14.15 20.47
N ASP A 366 0.95 14.89 20.29
CA ASP A 366 -0.41 14.45 20.64
C ASP A 366 -1.12 13.66 19.53
N THR A 367 -0.56 13.60 18.31
CA THR A 367 -1.17 12.91 17.16
C THR A 367 -0.35 11.74 16.65
N LEU A 368 0.97 11.80 16.83
CA LEU A 368 1.92 10.83 16.29
C LEU A 368 1.76 9.46 16.94
N LYS A 369 1.59 8.44 16.11
CA LYS A 369 1.42 7.03 16.49
C LYS A 369 2.61 6.19 16.09
N THR A 370 3.26 6.48 14.97
CA THR A 370 4.44 5.74 14.52
C THR A 370 5.53 6.70 14.09
N LEU A 371 6.76 6.44 14.54
CA LEU A 371 7.96 7.15 14.14
C LEU A 371 9.00 6.14 13.67
N GLU A 372 9.45 6.29 12.44
CA GLU A 372 10.53 5.49 11.85
C GLU A 372 11.63 6.44 11.41
N LEU A 373 12.85 6.22 11.93
CA LEU A 373 14.09 6.90 11.54
C LEU A 373 15.15 5.82 11.30
N ASP A 374 14.93 4.94 10.33
CA ASP A 374 15.78 3.76 10.10
C ASP A 374 16.85 4.03 9.03
N SER A 375 18.04 3.43 9.17
CA SER A 375 19.14 3.56 8.20
C SER A 375 19.50 5.02 7.86
N CYS A 376 19.41 5.93 8.83
CA CYS A 376 19.57 7.37 8.59
C CYS A 376 20.97 7.91 8.88
N CYS A 377 21.90 7.05 9.31
CA CYS A 377 23.25 7.41 9.77
C CYS A 377 23.24 8.50 10.88
N ILE A 378 22.21 8.53 11.71
CA ILE A 378 22.11 9.52 12.79
C ILE A 378 23.10 9.14 13.90
N VAL A 379 23.92 10.08 14.34
CA VAL A 379 24.83 9.90 15.48
C VAL A 379 24.28 10.51 16.78
N ASP A 380 24.84 10.11 17.92
CA ASP A 380 24.41 10.51 19.28
C ASP A 380 24.03 11.99 19.43
N PHE A 381 24.90 12.92 18.98
CA PHE A 381 24.65 14.35 19.20
C PHE A 381 23.44 14.86 18.41
N GLN A 382 23.19 14.35 17.21
CA GLN A 382 22.04 14.74 16.39
C GLN A 382 20.76 14.16 16.97
N PHE A 383 20.79 12.89 17.34
CA PHE A 383 19.66 12.20 17.94
C PHE A 383 19.28 12.84 19.29
N SER A 384 20.26 13.37 20.03
CA SER A 384 20.02 14.07 21.30
C SER A 384 19.06 15.25 21.18
N ALA A 385 19.01 15.91 20.01
CA ALA A 385 18.09 17.00 19.73
C ALA A 385 16.62 16.56 19.67
N LEU A 386 16.35 15.28 19.43
CA LEU A 386 15.00 14.72 19.32
C LEU A 386 14.44 14.26 20.67
N LEU A 387 15.31 13.89 21.62
CA LEU A 387 14.92 13.22 22.87
C LEU A 387 13.90 13.98 23.73
N PRO A 388 14.00 15.30 23.94
CA PRO A 388 13.03 16.03 24.76
C PRO A 388 11.61 15.95 24.18
N ALA A 389 11.47 16.16 22.87
CA ALA A 389 10.19 16.09 22.16
C ALA A 389 9.66 14.66 22.08
N LEU A 390 10.53 13.69 21.76
CA LEU A 390 10.18 12.28 21.68
C LEU A 390 9.54 11.77 22.99
N SER A 391 10.08 12.15 24.15
CA SER A 391 9.52 11.78 25.45
C SER A 391 8.13 12.34 25.73
N GLN A 392 7.69 13.36 24.99
CA GLN A 392 6.35 13.95 25.14
C GLN A 392 5.33 13.38 24.14
N CYS A 393 5.74 12.52 23.19
CA CYS A 393 4.85 11.89 22.21
C CYS A 393 3.94 10.83 22.84
N SER A 394 2.94 11.25 23.62
CA SER A 394 2.16 10.41 24.52
C SER A 394 1.30 9.34 23.83
N HIS A 395 1.00 9.53 22.53
CA HIS A 395 0.21 8.62 21.70
C HIS A 395 1.04 7.67 20.83
N LEU A 396 2.38 7.73 20.94
CA LEU A 396 3.29 6.92 20.16
C LEU A 396 3.13 5.44 20.53
N ARG A 397 2.91 4.61 19.50
CA ARG A 397 2.70 3.16 19.59
C ARG A 397 3.86 2.38 19.00
N GLU A 398 4.51 2.93 17.98
CA GLU A 398 5.59 2.25 17.28
C GLU A 398 6.78 3.20 17.08
N VAL A 399 7.98 2.71 17.42
CA VAL A 399 9.25 3.41 17.15
C VAL A 399 10.26 2.47 16.52
N THR A 400 10.92 2.91 15.46
CA THR A 400 12.04 2.20 14.85
C THR A 400 13.19 3.16 14.57
N PHE A 401 14.37 2.78 15.03
CA PHE A 401 15.62 3.54 14.92
C PHE A 401 16.80 2.65 14.51
N TYR A 402 16.54 1.50 13.89
CA TYR A 402 17.61 0.55 13.58
C TYR A 402 18.55 1.11 12.51
N ASP A 403 19.77 0.58 12.45
CA ASP A 403 20.80 1.03 11.51
C ASP A 403 21.16 2.53 11.61
N ASN A 404 21.24 3.03 12.85
CA ASN A 404 21.85 4.33 13.18
C ASN A 404 23.08 4.13 14.06
N ASP A 405 23.99 5.10 14.01
CA ASP A 405 25.30 5.06 14.66
C ASP A 405 25.21 5.54 16.12
N VAL A 406 24.56 4.72 16.96
CA VAL A 406 24.27 5.03 18.36
C VAL A 406 25.24 4.32 19.30
N SER A 407 25.92 5.06 20.19
CA SER A 407 26.76 4.47 21.24
C SER A 407 25.94 3.81 22.35
N LEU A 408 26.54 2.89 23.11
CA LEU A 408 25.89 2.24 24.26
C LEU A 408 25.46 3.25 25.35
N PRO A 409 26.28 4.24 25.77
CA PRO A 409 25.83 5.28 26.69
C PRO A 409 24.61 6.05 26.17
N PHE A 410 24.60 6.41 24.89
CA PHE A 410 23.49 7.13 24.29
C PHE A 410 22.25 6.25 24.14
N LEU A 411 22.40 4.97 23.77
CA LEU A 411 21.30 4.01 23.73
C LEU A 411 20.61 3.91 25.10
N LYS A 412 21.37 3.85 26.19
CA LYS A 412 20.80 3.87 27.55
C LYS A 412 19.99 5.14 27.79
N GLN A 413 20.49 6.30 27.35
CA GLN A 413 19.76 7.57 27.44
C GLN A 413 18.47 7.53 26.60
N LEU A 414 18.52 7.10 25.34
CA LEU A 414 17.34 6.94 24.47
C LEU A 414 16.29 6.04 25.12
N LEU A 415 16.70 4.90 25.67
CA LEU A 415 15.81 3.97 26.38
C LEU A 415 15.18 4.62 27.62
N HIS A 416 15.90 5.45 28.37
CA HIS A 416 15.29 6.21 29.48
C HIS A 416 14.20 7.17 29.00
N HIS A 417 14.36 7.77 27.81
CA HIS A 417 13.40 8.67 27.20
C HIS A 417 12.17 7.95 26.66
N THR A 418 12.34 6.80 25.98
CA THR A 418 11.22 6.00 25.42
C THR A 418 10.52 5.14 26.48
N ALA A 419 11.19 4.84 27.60
CA ALA A 419 10.58 4.19 28.76
C ALA A 419 9.41 5.00 29.36
N LEU A 420 9.38 6.31 29.13
CA LEU A 420 8.29 7.20 29.55
C LEU A 420 7.02 7.05 28.69
N LEU A 421 7.12 6.46 27.50
CA LEU A 421 6.02 6.32 26.55
C LEU A 421 5.26 5.02 26.82
N SER A 422 4.17 5.12 27.58
CA SER A 422 3.41 3.96 28.06
C SER A 422 2.57 3.24 26.99
N GLN A 423 2.34 3.87 25.83
CA GLN A 423 1.52 3.32 24.74
C GLN A 423 2.32 2.54 23.69
N LEU A 424 3.65 2.45 23.82
CA LEU A 424 4.49 1.71 22.88
C LEU A 424 4.17 0.21 22.91
N ILE A 425 3.80 -0.31 21.74
CA ILE A 425 3.51 -1.74 21.51
C ILE A 425 4.59 -2.41 20.65
N TYR A 426 5.31 -1.64 19.83
CA TYR A 426 6.38 -2.10 18.97
C TYR A 426 7.57 -1.15 19.00
N GLU A 427 8.76 -1.68 19.25
CA GLU A 427 9.97 -0.90 19.40
C GLU A 427 11.16 -1.63 18.78
N CYS A 428 11.87 -0.96 17.88
CA CYS A 428 13.09 -1.46 17.29
C CYS A 428 14.23 -0.46 17.50
N TYR A 429 15.23 -0.87 18.28
CA TYR A 429 16.41 -0.06 18.60
C TYR A 429 17.65 -0.58 17.85
N PRO A 430 18.63 0.29 17.55
CA PRO A 430 19.88 -0.13 16.94
C PRO A 430 20.72 -0.93 17.96
N ALA A 431 21.49 -1.89 17.46
CA ALA A 431 22.60 -2.45 18.20
C ALA A 431 23.66 -1.34 18.43
N PRO A 432 24.17 -1.16 19.66
CA PRO A 432 25.09 -0.07 19.94
C PRO A 432 26.41 -0.25 19.20
N LEU A 433 27.11 0.85 18.89
CA LEU A 433 28.38 0.87 18.16
C LEU A 433 29.44 -0.04 18.77
N GLU A 434 29.46 -0.20 20.09
CA GLU A 434 30.37 -1.08 20.82
C GLU A 434 30.15 -2.57 20.51
N CYS A 435 29.05 -2.94 19.85
CA CYS A 435 28.83 -4.28 19.34
C CYS A 435 29.56 -4.53 18.01
N TYR A 436 30.15 -3.54 17.37
CA TYR A 436 30.91 -3.73 16.13
C TYR A 436 32.41 -3.63 16.40
N ASP A 437 33.21 -4.40 15.65
CA ASP A 437 34.65 -4.23 15.63
C ASP A 437 35.09 -3.11 14.66
N ASP A 438 36.39 -2.82 14.60
CA ASP A 438 36.94 -1.78 13.73
C ASP A 438 36.71 -2.04 12.23
N SER A 439 36.31 -3.27 11.85
CA SER A 439 35.95 -3.65 10.48
C SER A 439 34.45 -3.55 10.21
N GLY A 440 33.65 -3.14 11.20
CA GLY A 440 32.19 -3.09 11.12
C GLY A 440 31.53 -4.46 11.22
N VAL A 441 32.25 -5.50 11.68
CA VAL A 441 31.65 -6.83 11.89
C VAL A 441 30.98 -6.87 13.25
N ILE A 442 29.76 -7.39 13.28
CA ILE A 442 28.99 -7.54 14.52
C ILE A 442 29.59 -8.63 15.43
N LEU A 443 29.86 -8.23 16.67
CA LEU A 443 30.22 -9.07 17.80
C LEU A 443 28.96 -9.42 18.59
N THR A 444 28.20 -10.42 18.13
CA THR A 444 26.88 -10.80 18.70
C THR A 444 26.90 -11.02 20.22
N HIS A 445 27.98 -11.61 20.75
CA HIS A 445 28.16 -11.82 22.19
C HIS A 445 28.10 -10.53 23.02
N ARG A 446 28.54 -9.38 22.46
CA ARG A 446 28.43 -8.07 23.12
C ARG A 446 26.99 -7.62 23.20
N LEU A 447 26.24 -7.74 22.09
CA LEU A 447 24.81 -7.44 22.07
C LEU A 447 24.04 -8.31 23.07
N GLU A 448 24.32 -9.62 23.10
CA GLU A 448 23.74 -10.56 24.07
C GLU A 448 24.06 -10.17 25.52
N SER A 449 25.27 -9.67 25.80
CA SER A 449 25.66 -9.20 27.14
C SER A 449 25.01 -7.88 27.56
N PHE A 450 24.74 -6.96 26.61
CA PHE A 450 24.18 -5.64 26.91
C PHE A 450 22.66 -5.67 27.01
N CYS A 451 22.00 -6.46 26.16
CA CYS A 451 20.54 -6.50 26.06
C CYS A 451 19.80 -6.75 27.39
N PRO A 452 20.26 -7.61 28.31
CA PRO A 452 19.63 -7.75 29.62
C PRO A 452 19.54 -6.43 30.39
N GLU A 453 20.65 -5.67 30.46
CA GLU A 453 20.69 -4.37 31.13
C GLU A 453 19.80 -3.34 30.41
N LEU A 454 19.83 -3.31 29.07
CA LEU A 454 19.03 -2.41 28.26
C LEU A 454 17.52 -2.65 28.45
N LEU A 455 17.10 -3.92 28.50
CA LEU A 455 15.70 -4.27 28.76
C LEU A 455 15.27 -3.90 30.18
N ASP A 456 16.17 -3.99 31.16
CA ASP A 456 15.87 -3.63 32.54
C ASP A 456 15.60 -2.12 32.71
N ILE A 457 16.27 -1.27 31.92
CA ILE A 457 15.96 0.18 31.85
C ILE A 457 14.49 0.41 31.50
N LEU A 458 14.00 -0.27 30.47
CA LEU A 458 12.60 -0.14 30.04
C LEU A 458 11.62 -0.75 31.07
N ARG A 459 11.93 -1.95 31.58
CA ARG A 459 11.10 -2.67 32.58
C ARG A 459 10.94 -1.89 33.89
N ALA A 460 11.94 -1.08 34.25
CA ALA A 460 11.87 -0.24 35.44
C ALA A 460 10.76 0.82 35.37
N LYS A 461 10.21 1.11 34.17
CA LYS A 461 9.18 2.14 33.96
C LYS A 461 7.86 1.59 33.41
N ARG A 462 7.88 0.55 32.58
CA ARG A 462 6.64 -0.02 31.98
C ARG A 462 6.74 -1.50 31.63
N GLN A 463 5.59 -2.10 31.37
CA GLN A 463 5.53 -3.44 30.78
C GLN A 463 5.93 -3.40 29.31
N LEU A 464 6.80 -4.33 28.91
CA LEU A 464 7.30 -4.40 27.54
C LEU A 464 6.37 -5.26 26.67
N HIS A 465 6.07 -4.78 25.48
CA HIS A 465 5.39 -5.54 24.43
C HIS A 465 6.45 -6.10 23.47
N SER A 466 6.42 -5.72 22.19
CA SER A 466 7.45 -6.10 21.22
C SER A 466 8.62 -5.12 21.29
N VAL A 467 9.76 -5.58 21.79
CA VAL A 467 11.01 -4.80 21.84
C VAL A 467 12.11 -5.64 21.24
N SER A 468 12.78 -5.12 20.21
CA SER A 468 13.92 -5.74 19.55
C SER A 468 15.11 -4.79 19.47
N PHE A 469 16.31 -5.35 19.55
CA PHE A 469 17.56 -4.69 19.20
C PHE A 469 18.07 -5.35 17.93
N GLN A 470 18.23 -4.57 16.86
CA GLN A 470 18.59 -5.05 15.53
C GLN A 470 19.92 -4.45 15.08
N THR A 471 20.73 -5.26 14.39
CA THR A 471 21.98 -4.80 13.80
C THR A 471 21.75 -4.15 12.44
N THR A 472 22.75 -3.42 11.96
CA THR A 472 22.86 -3.02 10.56
C THR A 472 22.70 -4.24 9.65
N LYS A 473 22.00 -4.05 8.54
CA LYS A 473 21.79 -5.10 7.54
C LYS A 473 23.13 -5.49 6.91
N CYS A 474 23.33 -6.79 6.73
CA CYS A 474 24.49 -7.34 6.04
C CYS A 474 24.48 -6.85 4.59
N SER A 475 25.56 -6.24 4.12
CA SER A 475 25.65 -5.75 2.74
C SER A 475 25.68 -6.85 1.69
N LYS A 476 25.87 -8.13 2.09
CA LYS A 476 25.90 -9.28 1.17
C LYS A 476 24.53 -9.96 1.02
N CYS A 477 23.82 -10.22 2.12
CA CYS A 477 22.55 -10.97 2.10
C CYS A 477 21.33 -10.17 2.58
N GLY A 478 21.51 -8.92 3.01
CA GLY A 478 20.43 -8.08 3.55
C GLY A 478 19.95 -8.47 4.95
N GLY A 479 20.30 -9.65 5.46
CA GLY A 479 19.90 -10.11 6.79
C GLY A 479 20.59 -9.36 7.94
N CYS A 480 20.02 -9.44 9.13
CA CYS A 480 20.52 -8.79 10.34
C CYS A 480 20.44 -9.74 11.55
N TYR A 481 21.15 -9.42 12.63
CA TYR A 481 20.93 -10.10 13.90
C TYR A 481 19.90 -9.36 14.73
N ILE A 482 18.97 -10.12 15.31
CA ILE A 482 17.94 -9.65 16.23
C ILE A 482 18.14 -10.34 17.57
N TYR A 483 18.22 -9.59 18.65
CA TYR A 483 18.26 -10.17 19.99
C TYR A 483 16.90 -10.79 20.35
N ASP A 484 16.87 -12.11 20.57
CA ASP A 484 15.68 -12.84 20.99
C ASP A 484 15.58 -12.86 22.52
N ARG A 485 14.48 -12.30 23.04
CA ARG A 485 14.23 -12.19 24.48
C ARG A 485 14.00 -13.54 25.17
N HIS A 486 13.51 -14.54 24.45
CA HIS A 486 13.21 -15.87 24.98
C HIS A 486 14.47 -16.72 25.06
N THR A 487 15.31 -16.70 24.03
CA THR A 487 16.57 -17.45 24.05
C THR A 487 17.73 -16.70 24.68
N GLN A 488 17.61 -15.39 24.89
CA GLN A 488 18.71 -14.51 25.33
C GLN A 488 19.94 -14.57 24.40
N CYS A 489 19.69 -14.87 23.12
CA CYS A 489 20.72 -15.01 22.10
C CYS A 489 20.32 -14.21 20.87
N CYS A 490 21.30 -13.79 20.07
CA CYS A 490 21.05 -13.20 18.78
C CYS A 490 20.63 -14.27 17.76
N ARG A 491 19.58 -14.00 17.00
CA ARG A 491 19.14 -14.81 15.86
C ARG A 491 19.40 -14.03 14.59
N PHE A 492 20.01 -14.67 13.61
CA PHE A 492 20.13 -14.11 12.28
C PHE A 492 18.78 -14.22 11.58
N VAL A 493 18.33 -13.14 10.96
CA VAL A 493 17.09 -13.08 10.20
C VAL A 493 17.42 -12.56 8.81
N GLU A 494 17.17 -13.38 7.80
CA GLU A 494 17.20 -12.95 6.40
C GLU A 494 15.92 -12.18 6.10
N LEU A 495 16.07 -10.93 5.70
CA LEU A 495 14.98 -10.13 5.18
C LEU A 495 14.94 -10.40 3.66
N LEU A 496 14.02 -11.28 3.25
CA LEU A 496 13.77 -11.66 1.86
C LEU A 496 13.38 -10.48 0.97
#